data_AF-A0A0P5X9N8-F1
#
_entry.id   AF-A0A0P5X9N8-F1
#
_cell.length_a   1.000
_cell.length_b   1.000
_cell.length_c   1.000
_cell.angle_alpha   90.00
_cell.angle_beta   90.00
_cell.angle_gamma   90.00
#
_symmetry.space_group_name_H-M   'P 1'
#
loop_
_entity.id
_entity.type
_entity.pdbx_description
1 polymer ?
#
loop_
_entity_poly.entity_id
_entity_poly.type
_entity_poly.pdbx_seq_one_letter_code
_entity_poly.pdbx_strand_id
1 'polypeptide(L)'
;MSRRKSSILLPFNSTASKADNQTGNVSRVRNRKTPAKRRRTQVEVLEPGLDENNLEFYDDLKQKMWSIYRVADLDKFNYQNPGTFPRYGRILSRYLVHSFTQPVTLQAKFLEKPDLKGFESENTPVHIKVEDIQLNNPRLVYEGILFSAHDSGDSKIEGATHLPVLLARGPITVRNKVHECLTAVFSSAIHEVSFPPEEMQWMIAAWSGFLNESQKNKEVNFLYGLPAKADTIQCQYSVNFIKDLWRCIHDQDSLIVELNEVKKFHDVLVRHTYKILGLNLAAVPLIMYRTPDFELHATGKVKVKTVEFVPRILHFIADLCETQNRTDKSDS
;
A
#
# COMPACT_ATOMS: atom_id res chain seq x y z
N MET A 1 -41.32 35.46 -32.08
CA MET A 1 -41.82 34.36 -31.22
C MET A 1 -40.88 33.17 -31.42
N SER A 2 -40.44 32.36 -30.48
CA SER A 2 -40.37 32.34 -29.02
C SER A 2 -39.31 31.27 -28.69
N ARG A 3 -38.55 31.48 -27.61
CA ARG A 3 -37.45 30.65 -27.11
C ARG A 3 -37.94 29.31 -26.51
N ARG A 4 -37.04 28.34 -26.40
CA ARG A 4 -36.66 27.73 -25.09
C ARG A 4 -35.37 26.88 -25.23
N LYS A 5 -34.24 27.48 -24.82
CA LYS A 5 -33.09 26.77 -24.26
C LYS A 5 -33.35 26.63 -22.76
N SER A 6 -33.26 25.42 -22.21
CA SER A 6 -33.29 25.17 -20.77
C SER A 6 -31.86 25.03 -20.26
N SER A 7 -31.31 26.13 -19.74
CA SER A 7 -30.12 26.15 -18.89
C SER A 7 -30.58 26.21 -17.44
N ILE A 8 -30.26 25.18 -16.65
CA ILE A 8 -30.46 25.21 -15.20
C ILE A 8 -29.19 25.80 -14.58
N LEU A 9 -29.28 27.08 -14.22
CA LEU A 9 -28.36 27.78 -13.34
C LEU A 9 -28.79 27.48 -11.90
N LEU A 10 -27.89 26.92 -11.09
CA LEU A 10 -28.06 26.84 -9.65
C LEU A 10 -27.75 28.22 -9.03
N PRO A 11 -28.53 28.68 -8.04
CA PRO A 11 -28.42 30.04 -7.53
C PRO A 11 -27.16 30.24 -6.67
N PHE A 12 -26.37 31.25 -7.06
CA PHE A 12 -25.48 31.97 -6.17
C PHE A 12 -26.32 32.71 -5.12
N ASN A 13 -26.22 32.32 -3.86
CA ASN A 13 -26.66 33.16 -2.75
C ASN A 13 -25.46 33.92 -2.19
N SER A 14 -25.34 35.18 -2.62
CA SER A 14 -24.63 36.22 -1.89
C SER A 14 -25.62 36.91 -0.95
N THR A 15 -25.44 36.76 0.35
CA THR A 15 -25.96 37.74 1.31
C THR A 15 -24.85 38.08 2.27
N ALA A 16 -24.22 39.23 2.01
CA ALA A 16 -23.45 39.95 2.99
C ALA A 16 -24.42 40.54 4.03
N SER A 17 -24.17 40.29 5.31
CA SER A 17 -24.67 41.13 6.40
C SER A 17 -23.50 41.39 7.36
N LYS A 18 -23.15 42.67 7.51
CA LYS A 18 -22.38 43.26 8.61
C LYS A 18 -23.39 43.54 9.73
N ALA A 19 -23.14 43.49 11.04
CA ALA A 19 -21.98 43.24 11.90
C ALA A 19 -22.55 42.86 13.28
N ASP A 20 -21.79 42.17 14.12
CA ASP A 20 -21.50 42.67 15.48
C ASP A 20 -20.46 41.79 16.19
N ASN A 21 -19.51 42.47 16.82
CA ASN A 21 -18.39 41.92 17.57
C ASN A 21 -18.87 41.32 18.89
N GLN A 22 -18.68 40.00 19.09
CA GLN A 22 -18.38 39.46 20.41
C GLN A 22 -17.30 38.38 20.30
N THR A 23 -16.21 38.65 21.02
CA THR A 23 -15.05 37.81 21.23
C THR A 23 -15.42 36.48 21.89
N GLY A 24 -15.25 35.39 21.17
CA GLY A 24 -15.29 34.03 21.71
C GLY A 24 -14.33 33.15 20.93
N ASN A 25 -13.35 32.55 21.61
CA ASN A 25 -12.42 31.58 21.04
C ASN A 25 -13.21 30.37 20.51
N VAL A 26 -13.55 30.39 19.22
CA VAL A 26 -14.04 29.20 18.51
C VAL A 26 -12.82 28.51 17.92
N SER A 27 -12.40 27.44 18.59
CA SER A 27 -11.49 26.43 18.03
C SER A 27 -12.00 26.03 16.64
N ARG A 28 -11.25 26.37 15.60
CA ARG A 28 -11.50 25.90 14.23
C ARG A 28 -11.50 24.38 14.25
N VAL A 29 -12.68 23.77 14.25
CA VAL A 29 -12.87 22.36 13.94
C VAL A 29 -12.38 22.18 12.49
N ARG A 30 -11.13 21.73 12.34
CA ARG A 30 -10.61 21.24 11.06
C ARG A 30 -11.46 20.03 10.71
N ASN A 31 -12.41 20.20 9.80
CA ASN A 31 -13.08 19.08 9.13
C ASN A 31 -12.03 18.29 8.35
N ARG A 32 -11.37 17.34 9.02
CA ARG A 32 -10.48 16.35 8.39
C ARG A 32 -11.36 15.52 7.45
N LYS A 33 -11.24 15.76 6.14
CA LYS A 33 -11.86 14.89 5.12
C LYS A 33 -11.35 13.47 5.35
N THR A 34 -12.24 12.49 5.32
CA THR A 34 -11.90 11.06 5.44
C THR A 34 -10.84 10.67 4.39
N PRO A 35 -9.85 9.80 4.73
CA PRO A 35 -8.74 9.43 3.84
C PRO A 35 -9.18 8.98 2.43
N ALA A 36 -10.28 8.22 2.35
CA ALA A 36 -10.88 7.79 1.08
C ALA A 36 -11.38 8.94 0.19
N LYS A 37 -11.82 10.07 0.78
CA LYS A 37 -12.18 11.29 0.04
C LYS A 37 -10.97 12.17 -0.30
N ARG A 38 -9.89 12.12 0.49
CA ARG A 38 -8.60 12.76 0.16
C ARG A 38 -8.00 12.15 -1.10
N ARG A 39 -7.92 10.82 -1.16
CA ARG A 39 -7.38 10.05 -2.30
C ARG A 39 -8.06 10.33 -3.65
N ARG A 40 -9.32 10.79 -3.66
CA ARG A 40 -10.03 11.15 -4.91
C ARG A 40 -9.54 12.45 -5.55
N THR A 41 -8.77 13.30 -4.85
CA THR A 41 -8.30 14.57 -5.41
C THR A 41 -6.81 14.85 -5.17
N GLN A 42 -6.23 14.37 -4.07
CA GLN A 42 -4.82 14.62 -3.73
C GLN A 42 -4.22 13.55 -2.81
N VAL A 43 -2.92 13.32 -2.90
CA VAL A 43 -2.13 12.48 -2.00
C VAL A 43 -1.00 13.33 -1.43
N GLU A 44 -0.86 13.36 -0.11
CA GLU A 44 0.32 13.92 0.54
C GLU A 44 1.41 12.85 0.50
N VAL A 45 2.49 13.13 -0.20
CA VAL A 45 3.66 12.26 -0.19
C VAL A 45 4.35 12.51 1.13
N LEU A 46 4.06 11.64 2.09
CA LEU A 46 4.80 11.61 3.35
C LEU A 46 6.27 11.40 3.01
N GLU A 47 7.08 12.39 3.30
CA GLU A 47 8.49 12.18 3.60
C GLU A 47 8.50 11.67 5.04
N PRO A 48 8.71 10.37 5.29
CA PRO A 48 8.87 9.95 6.66
C PRO A 48 10.07 10.75 7.20
N GLY A 49 9.98 11.23 8.44
CA GLY A 49 11.12 11.83 9.15
C GLY A 49 12.18 10.77 9.37
N LEU A 50 12.88 10.42 8.31
CA LEU A 50 13.87 9.36 8.28
C LEU A 50 15.16 9.99 8.76
N ASP A 51 15.33 10.07 10.09
CA ASP A 51 16.67 10.14 10.66
C ASP A 51 17.46 8.97 10.06
N GLU A 52 18.68 9.20 9.57
CA GLU A 52 19.51 8.16 8.90
C GLU A 52 19.66 6.90 9.79
N ASN A 53 19.62 7.06 11.12
CA ASN A 53 19.67 5.98 12.10
C ASN A 53 18.44 5.04 12.07
N ASN A 54 17.28 5.49 11.55
CA ASN A 54 16.06 4.70 11.49
C ASN A 54 15.95 3.86 10.21
N LEU A 55 16.85 4.06 9.24
CA LEU A 55 16.82 3.35 7.96
C LEU A 55 17.25 1.89 8.08
N GLU A 56 18.22 1.60 8.95
CA GLU A 56 18.74 0.24 9.18
C GLU A 56 17.64 -0.74 9.60
N PHE A 57 16.60 -0.26 10.28
CA PHE A 57 15.45 -1.06 10.69
C PHE A 57 14.65 -1.68 9.54
N TYR A 58 14.74 -1.09 8.35
CA TYR A 58 14.04 -1.52 7.15
C TYR A 58 14.89 -2.43 6.24
N ASP A 59 16.16 -2.63 6.55
CA ASP A 59 17.06 -3.42 5.70
C ASP A 59 16.60 -4.88 5.56
N ASP A 60 15.93 -5.42 6.57
CA ASP A 60 15.40 -6.78 6.52
C ASP A 60 14.19 -6.92 5.58
N LEU A 61 13.57 -5.83 5.14
CA LEU A 61 12.52 -5.82 4.12
C LEU A 61 13.08 -5.69 2.70
N LYS A 62 14.31 -5.18 2.58
CA LYS A 62 14.98 -4.89 1.31
C LYS A 62 15.29 -6.17 0.53
N GLN A 63 15.28 -6.05 -0.79
CA GLN A 63 15.53 -7.09 -1.80
C GLN A 63 14.62 -8.32 -1.74
N LYS A 64 13.64 -8.37 -0.83
CA LYS A 64 12.62 -9.41 -0.73
C LYS A 64 11.38 -9.03 -1.55
N MET A 65 10.79 -10.02 -2.21
CA MET A 65 9.47 -9.87 -2.83
C MET A 65 8.40 -10.20 -1.79
N TRP A 66 7.61 -9.20 -1.45
CA TRP A 66 6.49 -9.30 -0.53
C TRP A 66 5.19 -9.33 -1.30
N SER A 67 4.25 -10.15 -0.84
CA SER A 67 2.86 -10.06 -1.28
C SER A 67 2.03 -9.41 -0.20
N ILE A 68 1.12 -8.55 -0.59
CA ILE A 68 0.39 -7.67 0.29
C ILE A 68 -1.03 -8.20 0.45
N TYR A 69 -1.45 -8.24 1.69
CA TYR A 69 -2.78 -8.64 2.09
C TYR A 69 -3.39 -7.55 2.94
N ARG A 70 -4.68 -7.32 2.73
CA ARG A 70 -5.51 -6.54 3.64
C ARG A 70 -6.16 -7.50 4.64
N VAL A 71 -6.23 -7.05 5.88
CA VAL A 71 -6.69 -7.84 7.02
C VAL A 71 -7.83 -7.07 7.69
N ALA A 72 -8.96 -7.73 7.91
CA ALA A 72 -10.02 -7.17 8.74
C ALA A 72 -9.62 -7.23 10.23
N ASP A 73 -10.36 -6.55 11.10
CA ASP A 73 -10.08 -6.55 12.54
C ASP A 73 -9.96 -7.98 13.08
N LEU A 74 -8.93 -8.22 13.89
CA LEU A 74 -8.56 -9.52 14.45
C LEU A 74 -9.23 -9.69 15.82
N ASP A 75 -10.28 -10.51 15.91
CA ASP A 75 -11.00 -10.77 17.17
C ASP A 75 -10.08 -11.42 18.20
N LYS A 76 -10.03 -10.86 19.42
CA LYS A 76 -9.27 -11.37 20.58
C LYS A 76 -7.77 -11.62 20.30
N PHE A 77 -7.21 -10.97 19.29
CA PHE A 77 -5.78 -11.02 19.05
C PHE A 77 -5.05 -10.09 20.02
N ASN A 78 -4.57 -10.64 21.13
CA ASN A 78 -3.91 -9.89 22.18
C ASN A 78 -2.40 -9.86 21.94
N TYR A 79 -1.98 -9.00 21.01
CA TYR A 79 -0.58 -8.88 20.62
C TYR A 79 0.22 -7.93 21.50
N GLN A 80 -0.45 -7.03 22.23
CA GLN A 80 0.17 -6.12 23.20
C GLN A 80 0.70 -6.86 24.44
N ASN A 81 0.30 -8.11 24.64
CA ASN A 81 0.89 -9.01 25.64
C ASN A 81 1.72 -10.09 24.92
N PRO A 82 3.05 -9.92 24.79
CA PRO A 82 3.93 -10.89 24.13
C PRO A 82 3.90 -12.30 24.76
N GLY A 83 3.43 -12.43 26.01
CA GLY A 83 3.21 -13.73 26.66
C GLY A 83 2.19 -14.62 25.95
N THR A 84 1.35 -14.07 25.07
CA THR A 84 0.40 -14.84 24.25
C THR A 84 1.06 -15.47 23.01
N PHE A 85 2.20 -14.96 22.55
CA PHE A 85 2.86 -15.41 21.31
C PHE A 85 3.23 -16.89 21.30
N PRO A 86 3.76 -17.49 22.39
CA PRO A 86 4.00 -18.93 22.44
C PRO A 86 2.73 -19.76 22.27
N ARG A 87 1.55 -19.25 22.65
CA ARG A 87 0.27 -19.91 22.42
C ARG A 87 -0.12 -19.84 20.95
N TYR A 88 -0.05 -18.67 20.32
CA TYR A 88 -0.36 -18.51 18.90
C TYR A 88 0.58 -19.33 18.01
N GLY A 89 1.89 -19.33 18.31
CA GLY A 89 2.86 -20.18 17.61
C GLY A 89 2.54 -21.67 17.70
N ARG A 90 2.13 -22.16 18.88
CA ARG A 90 1.69 -23.56 19.07
C ARG A 90 0.43 -23.89 18.28
N ILE A 91 -0.56 -23.01 18.27
CA ILE A 91 -1.81 -23.20 17.50
C ILE A 91 -1.50 -23.30 16.01
N LEU A 92 -0.74 -22.33 15.47
CA LEU A 92 -0.39 -22.30 14.07
C LEU A 92 0.50 -23.49 13.66
N SER A 93 1.50 -23.86 14.48
CA SER A 93 2.33 -25.05 14.22
C SER A 93 1.48 -26.32 14.13
N ARG A 94 0.58 -26.53 15.10
CA ARG A 94 -0.32 -27.69 15.10
C ARG A 94 -1.23 -27.68 13.88
N TYR A 95 -1.85 -26.56 13.56
CA TYR A 95 -2.70 -26.43 12.38
C TYR A 95 -1.93 -26.80 11.10
N LEU A 96 -0.73 -26.25 10.91
CA LEU A 96 0.09 -26.51 9.74
C LEU A 96 0.46 -27.99 9.60
N VAL A 97 0.93 -28.65 10.67
CA VAL A 97 1.29 -30.07 10.63
C VAL A 97 0.13 -30.98 10.22
N HIS A 98 -1.12 -30.59 10.51
CA HIS A 98 -2.32 -31.35 10.14
C HIS A 98 -2.96 -30.88 8.82
N SER A 99 -2.47 -29.80 8.22
CA SER A 99 -3.06 -29.20 7.01
C SER A 99 -2.47 -29.72 5.70
N PHE A 100 -1.38 -30.49 5.78
CA PHE A 100 -0.73 -31.09 4.62
C PHE A 100 -0.94 -32.60 4.62
N THR A 101 -1.13 -33.17 3.43
CA THR A 101 -1.30 -34.62 3.24
C THR A 101 -0.01 -35.39 3.49
N GLN A 102 1.14 -34.77 3.21
CA GLN A 102 2.46 -35.31 3.48
C GLN A 102 2.93 -34.89 4.88
N PRO A 103 3.68 -35.73 5.59
CA PRO A 103 4.28 -35.36 6.87
C PRO A 103 5.18 -34.13 6.72
N VAL A 104 4.91 -33.08 7.50
CA VAL A 104 5.73 -31.87 7.55
C VAL A 104 6.14 -31.57 8.98
N THR A 105 7.29 -30.90 9.14
CA THR A 105 7.84 -30.51 10.44
C THR A 105 7.90 -28.99 10.53
N LEU A 106 6.73 -28.36 10.48
CA LEU A 106 6.62 -26.90 10.49
C LEU A 106 6.43 -26.37 11.91
N GLN A 107 7.28 -25.42 12.30
CA GLN A 107 7.19 -24.70 13.56
C GLN A 107 6.97 -23.20 13.31
N ALA A 108 5.93 -22.65 13.91
CA ALA A 108 5.57 -21.25 13.82
C ALA A 108 5.91 -20.48 15.10
N LYS A 109 6.35 -19.23 14.93
CA LYS A 109 6.68 -18.27 15.99
C LYS A 109 6.06 -16.91 15.69
N PHE A 110 5.54 -16.27 16.72
CA PHE A 110 5.09 -14.88 16.71
C PHE A 110 6.09 -14.07 17.53
N LEU A 111 6.49 -12.92 17.02
CA LEU A 111 7.52 -12.05 17.59
C LEU A 111 7.10 -10.60 17.42
N GLU A 112 7.54 -9.73 18.32
CA GLU A 112 7.44 -8.29 18.12
C GLU A 112 8.48 -7.86 17.09
N LYS A 113 8.16 -6.84 16.29
CA LYS A 113 9.11 -6.20 15.38
C LYS A 113 9.13 -4.69 15.64
N PRO A 114 9.72 -4.25 16.77
CA PRO A 114 9.74 -2.86 17.19
C PRO A 114 10.54 -1.97 16.22
N ASP A 115 11.46 -2.55 15.47
CA ASP A 115 12.28 -1.85 14.48
C ASP A 115 11.41 -1.19 13.38
N LEU A 116 10.25 -1.77 13.05
CA LEU A 116 9.31 -1.18 12.09
C LEU A 116 8.39 -0.09 12.69
N LYS A 117 8.68 0.42 13.89
CA LYS A 117 8.03 1.61 14.46
C LYS A 117 8.53 2.87 13.76
N GLY A 118 8.15 3.06 12.50
CA GLY A 118 8.33 4.32 11.77
C GLY A 118 7.02 4.92 11.27
N PHE A 119 5.91 4.35 11.73
CA PHE A 119 4.58 4.87 11.57
C PHE A 119 4.23 5.67 12.82
N GLU A 120 3.39 6.69 12.71
CA GLU A 120 2.93 7.50 13.86
C GLU A 120 2.13 6.67 14.90
N SER A 121 2.19 5.34 14.86
CA SER A 121 1.41 4.46 15.69
C SER A 121 2.20 3.88 16.87
N GLU A 122 1.56 3.86 18.03
CA GLU A 122 2.04 3.12 19.20
C GLU A 122 1.99 1.59 19.00
N ASN A 123 1.28 1.13 17.96
CA ASN A 123 1.08 -0.28 17.67
C ASN A 123 2.37 -0.93 17.15
N THR A 124 2.90 -1.89 17.93
CA THR A 124 4.11 -2.63 17.55
C THR A 124 3.79 -3.68 16.48
N PRO A 125 4.45 -3.66 15.31
CA PRO A 125 4.27 -4.69 14.28
C PRO A 125 4.54 -6.10 14.79
N VAL A 126 3.75 -7.07 14.31
CA VAL A 126 3.89 -8.48 14.68
C VAL A 126 4.50 -9.28 13.54
N HIS A 127 5.62 -9.94 13.83
CA HIS A 127 6.34 -10.79 12.90
C HIS A 127 5.97 -12.26 13.14
N ILE A 128 5.48 -12.92 12.09
CA ILE A 128 5.13 -14.33 12.05
C ILE A 128 6.18 -15.06 11.22
N LYS A 129 6.87 -16.03 11.80
CA LYS A 129 7.83 -16.89 11.10
C LYS A 129 7.36 -18.33 11.14
N VAL A 130 7.51 -19.06 10.03
CA VAL A 130 7.37 -20.52 10.00
C VAL A 130 8.66 -21.11 9.46
N GLU A 131 9.23 -22.04 10.22
CA GLU A 131 10.46 -22.74 9.91
C GLU A 131 10.17 -24.23 9.71
N ASP A 132 10.82 -24.84 8.71
CA ASP A 132 10.89 -26.28 8.58
C ASP A 132 12.09 -26.81 9.35
N ILE A 133 11.84 -27.65 10.37
CA ILE A 133 12.86 -28.17 11.29
C ILE A 133 13.42 -29.54 10.88
N GLN A 134 13.04 -30.07 9.71
CA GLN A 134 13.42 -31.41 9.24
C GLN A 134 14.94 -31.64 9.07
N LEU A 135 15.73 -30.59 8.85
CA LEU A 135 17.11 -30.69 8.31
C LEU A 135 18.23 -30.38 9.32
N ASN A 136 17.98 -30.39 10.63
CA ASN A 136 18.89 -29.88 11.70
C ASN A 136 19.28 -28.39 11.57
N ASN A 137 19.08 -27.79 10.39
CA ASN A 137 19.14 -26.36 10.11
C ASN A 137 17.71 -25.88 9.80
N PRO A 138 17.07 -25.14 10.72
CA PRO A 138 15.74 -24.59 10.50
C PRO A 138 15.74 -23.72 9.23
N ARG A 139 14.85 -24.03 8.29
CA ARG A 139 14.69 -23.26 7.05
C ARG A 139 13.43 -22.40 7.15
N LEU A 140 13.56 -21.09 7.01
CA LEU A 140 12.41 -20.18 6.92
C LEU A 140 11.60 -20.49 5.65
N VAL A 141 10.36 -20.94 5.82
CA VAL A 141 9.43 -21.26 4.72
C VAL A 141 8.31 -20.23 4.58
N TYR A 142 7.98 -19.50 5.65
CA TYR A 142 7.04 -18.38 5.61
C TYR A 142 7.52 -17.26 6.52
N GLU A 143 7.35 -16.03 6.04
CA GLU A 143 7.62 -14.81 6.79
C GLU A 143 6.43 -13.87 6.56
N GLY A 144 5.82 -13.41 7.64
CA GLY A 144 4.66 -12.54 7.64
C GLY A 144 4.83 -11.36 8.61
N ILE A 145 4.35 -10.18 8.25
CA ILE A 145 4.43 -8.98 9.10
C ILE A 145 3.06 -8.31 9.11
N LEU A 146 2.42 -8.29 10.28
CA LEU A 146 1.18 -7.56 10.54
C LEU A 146 1.50 -6.18 11.11
N PHE A 147 0.93 -5.13 10.52
CA PHE A 147 1.14 -3.77 11.00
C PHE A 147 -0.01 -2.82 10.64
N SER A 148 0.00 -1.64 11.25
CA SER A 148 -0.79 -0.47 10.89
C SER A 148 0.16 0.71 10.64
N ALA A 149 -0.16 1.60 9.70
CA ALA A 149 0.66 2.78 9.41
C ALA A 149 0.23 4.06 10.14
N HIS A 150 -0.95 4.03 10.74
CA HIS A 150 -1.48 5.15 11.50
C HIS A 150 -2.00 4.62 12.82
N ASP A 151 -2.18 5.52 13.78
CA ASP A 151 -3.23 5.37 14.80
C ASP A 151 -4.58 5.44 14.09
N SER A 152 -4.83 4.40 13.30
CA SER A 152 -6.11 4.07 12.76
C SER A 152 -7.00 3.89 13.96
N GLY A 153 -7.82 4.94 14.20
CA GLY A 153 -8.65 5.06 15.38
C GLY A 153 -9.27 3.73 15.73
N ASP A 154 -9.26 3.43 17.03
CA ASP A 154 -9.61 2.16 17.66
C ASP A 154 -10.58 1.32 16.82
N SER A 155 -10.31 0.00 16.74
CA SER A 155 -11.28 -0.92 16.16
C SER A 155 -12.66 -0.57 16.70
N LYS A 156 -13.62 -0.38 15.79
CA LYS A 156 -15.01 -0.11 16.19
C LYS A 156 -15.62 -1.29 16.95
N ILE A 157 -14.94 -2.44 16.93
CA ILE A 157 -15.34 -3.66 17.60
C ILE A 157 -14.54 -3.76 18.89
N GLU A 158 -15.26 -3.73 20.01
CA GLU A 158 -14.66 -3.87 21.33
C GLU A 158 -13.87 -5.17 21.45
N GLY A 159 -12.59 -5.08 21.85
CA GLY A 159 -11.70 -6.23 22.02
C GLY A 159 -11.07 -6.77 20.73
N ALA A 160 -11.32 -6.16 19.58
CA ALA A 160 -10.65 -6.51 18.32
C ALA A 160 -9.41 -5.66 18.08
N THR A 161 -8.41 -6.27 17.45
CA THR A 161 -7.14 -5.62 17.11
C THR A 161 -7.15 -5.17 15.65
N HIS A 162 -6.78 -3.91 15.41
CA HIS A 162 -6.72 -3.36 14.06
C HIS A 162 -5.26 -3.34 13.52
N LEU A 163 -4.92 -4.34 12.71
CA LEU A 163 -3.64 -4.43 11.98
C LEU A 163 -3.96 -4.71 10.51
N PRO A 164 -4.31 -3.68 9.71
CA PRO A 164 -4.98 -3.85 8.44
C PRO A 164 -4.09 -4.39 7.32
N VAL A 165 -2.77 -4.46 7.53
CA VAL A 165 -1.81 -4.91 6.52
C VAL A 165 -1.10 -6.17 6.99
N LEU A 166 -1.03 -7.16 6.10
CA LEU A 166 -0.14 -8.31 6.21
C LEU A 166 0.78 -8.36 4.99
N LEU A 167 2.08 -8.15 5.20
CA LEU A 167 3.09 -8.55 4.22
C LEU A 167 3.38 -10.03 4.41
N ALA A 168 3.40 -10.80 3.33
CA ALA A 168 3.70 -12.22 3.41
C ALA A 168 4.61 -12.68 2.26
N ARG A 169 5.57 -13.55 2.57
CA ARG A 169 6.38 -14.27 1.59
C ARG A 169 6.55 -15.74 2.00
N GLY A 170 6.80 -16.59 1.00
CA GLY A 170 6.87 -18.04 1.14
C GLY A 170 6.10 -18.74 0.02
N PRO A 171 6.17 -20.07 -0.07
CA PRO A 171 5.37 -20.85 -1.02
C PRO A 171 3.88 -20.58 -0.82
N ILE A 172 3.14 -20.41 -1.93
CA ILE A 172 1.71 -20.07 -1.90
C ILE A 172 0.89 -21.08 -1.08
N THR A 173 1.25 -22.36 -1.13
CA THR A 173 0.61 -23.44 -0.37
C THR A 173 0.73 -23.21 1.15
N VAL A 174 1.92 -22.87 1.64
CA VAL A 174 2.15 -22.56 3.07
C VAL A 174 1.44 -21.28 3.46
N ARG A 175 1.56 -20.25 2.62
CA ARG A 175 0.96 -18.93 2.81
C ARG A 175 -0.57 -19.03 3.01
N ASN A 176 -1.25 -19.76 2.13
CA ASN A 176 -2.69 -19.97 2.20
C ASN A 176 -3.08 -20.69 3.50
N LYS A 177 -2.35 -21.73 3.92
CA LYS A 177 -2.61 -22.42 5.20
C LYS A 177 -2.37 -21.55 6.43
N VAL A 178 -1.35 -20.69 6.42
CA VAL A 178 -1.15 -19.71 7.49
C VAL A 178 -2.35 -18.75 7.54
N HIS A 179 -2.78 -18.22 6.40
CA HIS A 179 -3.89 -17.26 6.34
C HIS A 179 -5.23 -17.91 6.75
N GLU A 180 -5.51 -19.12 6.30
CA GLU A 180 -6.68 -19.92 6.73
C GLU A 180 -6.69 -20.10 8.27
N CYS A 181 -5.55 -20.42 8.87
CA CYS A 181 -5.43 -20.55 10.33
C CYS A 181 -5.67 -19.21 11.04
N LEU A 182 -5.07 -18.12 10.57
CA LEU A 182 -5.24 -16.80 11.18
C LEU A 182 -6.71 -16.36 11.09
N THR A 183 -7.34 -16.54 9.94
CA THR A 183 -8.76 -16.27 9.72
C THR A 183 -9.65 -17.07 10.68
N ALA A 184 -9.37 -18.36 10.86
CA ALA A 184 -10.15 -19.22 11.75
C ALA A 184 -9.94 -18.88 13.24
N VAL A 185 -8.71 -18.54 13.65
CA VAL A 185 -8.36 -18.29 15.05
C VAL A 185 -8.84 -16.91 15.52
N PHE A 186 -8.82 -15.91 14.64
CA PHE A 186 -9.12 -14.51 14.97
C PHE A 186 -10.40 -14.00 14.31
N SER A 187 -11.23 -14.89 13.74
CA SER A 187 -12.49 -14.55 13.05
C SER A 187 -12.34 -13.37 12.09
N SER A 188 -11.23 -13.33 11.33
CA SER A 188 -10.83 -12.19 10.51
C SER A 188 -10.73 -12.58 9.04
N ALA A 189 -11.09 -11.66 8.15
CA ALA A 189 -10.95 -11.84 6.72
C ALA A 189 -9.56 -11.36 6.25
N ILE A 190 -8.84 -12.21 5.51
CA ILE A 190 -7.55 -11.88 4.89
C ILE A 190 -7.72 -11.99 3.38
N HIS A 191 -7.47 -10.89 2.67
CA HIS A 191 -7.65 -10.83 1.22
C HIS A 191 -6.39 -10.30 0.55
N GLU A 192 -6.02 -10.88 -0.59
CA GLU A 192 -4.91 -10.37 -1.39
C GLU A 192 -5.27 -8.99 -1.93
N VAL A 193 -4.33 -8.05 -1.84
CA VAL A 193 -4.51 -6.72 -2.41
C VAL A 193 -4.28 -6.80 -3.91
N SER A 194 -5.16 -6.19 -4.69
CA SER A 194 -4.83 -5.78 -6.05
C SER A 194 -4.55 -4.29 -6.04
N PHE A 195 -3.63 -3.83 -6.90
CA PHE A 195 -3.48 -2.42 -7.22
C PHE A 195 -4.26 -2.12 -8.51
N PRO A 196 -5.45 -1.50 -8.41
CA PRO A 196 -6.15 -1.02 -9.60
C PRO A 196 -5.27 -0.09 -10.42
N PRO A 197 -5.52 0.03 -11.74
CA PRO A 197 -4.75 0.93 -12.61
C PRO A 197 -4.66 2.35 -12.06
N GLU A 198 -5.75 2.90 -11.51
CA GLU A 198 -5.76 4.25 -10.92
C GLU A 198 -4.80 4.37 -9.73
N GLU A 199 -4.79 3.39 -8.81
CA GLU A 199 -3.88 3.38 -7.66
C GLU A 199 -2.43 3.23 -8.11
N MET A 200 -2.16 2.37 -9.11
CA MET A 200 -0.83 2.28 -9.70
C MET A 200 -0.40 3.60 -10.34
N GLN A 201 -1.31 4.32 -11.00
CA GLN A 201 -1.01 5.60 -11.60
C GLN A 201 -0.58 6.64 -10.56
N TRP A 202 -1.30 6.70 -9.44
CA TRP A 202 -0.95 7.52 -8.29
C TRP A 202 0.43 7.16 -7.73
N MET A 203 0.70 5.88 -7.48
CA MET A 203 1.98 5.40 -6.97
C MET A 203 3.15 5.78 -7.90
N ILE A 204 2.98 5.54 -9.20
CA ILE A 204 4.01 5.82 -10.21
C ILE A 204 4.31 7.32 -10.26
N ALA A 205 3.27 8.15 -10.34
CA ALA A 205 3.42 9.60 -10.40
C ALA A 205 4.06 10.13 -9.10
N ALA A 206 3.50 9.80 -7.95
CA ALA A 206 3.99 10.23 -6.64
C ALA A 206 5.45 9.82 -6.39
N TRP A 207 5.88 8.64 -6.84
CA TRP A 207 7.23 8.14 -6.59
C TRP A 207 8.26 8.51 -7.67
N SER A 208 7.81 9.06 -8.80
CA SER A 208 8.69 9.43 -9.91
C SER A 208 9.68 10.55 -9.54
N GLY A 209 9.27 11.49 -8.69
CA GLY A 209 10.14 12.57 -8.19
C GLY A 209 11.27 12.09 -7.28
N PHE A 210 11.08 10.93 -6.63
CA PHE A 210 12.00 10.42 -5.61
C PHE A 210 13.02 9.42 -6.16
N LEU A 211 12.95 9.07 -7.44
CA LEU A 211 13.88 8.12 -8.07
C LEU A 211 15.33 8.56 -7.88
N ASN A 212 16.16 7.60 -7.49
CA ASN A 212 17.51 7.87 -7.01
C ASN A 212 18.37 8.59 -8.06
N GLU A 213 18.98 9.69 -7.63
CA GLU A 213 19.92 10.49 -8.42
C GLU A 213 21.16 9.70 -8.88
N SER A 214 21.57 8.69 -8.12
CA SER A 214 22.71 7.83 -8.47
C SER A 214 22.38 6.84 -9.60
N GLN A 215 21.10 6.69 -9.97
CA GLN A 215 20.60 5.73 -10.94
C GLN A 215 20.14 6.38 -12.26
N LYS A 216 20.54 7.63 -12.52
CA LYS A 216 20.09 8.47 -13.67
C LYS A 216 20.15 7.79 -15.04
N ASN A 217 21.13 6.92 -15.27
CA ASN A 217 21.33 6.22 -16.55
C ASN A 217 20.66 4.83 -16.61
N LYS A 218 19.96 4.41 -15.56
CA LYS A 218 19.21 3.15 -15.57
C LYS A 218 17.81 3.35 -16.14
N GLU A 219 17.17 2.22 -16.39
CA GLU A 219 15.85 2.16 -17.01
C GLU A 219 14.75 1.90 -15.99
N VAL A 220 13.61 2.54 -16.25
CA VAL A 220 12.31 2.27 -15.66
C VAL A 220 11.51 1.48 -16.68
N ASN A 221 10.90 0.38 -16.23
CA ASN A 221 10.20 -0.57 -17.06
C ASN A 221 8.71 -0.57 -16.71
N PHE A 222 7.88 -0.39 -17.74
CA PHE A 222 6.44 -0.56 -17.66
C PHE A 222 6.09 -1.82 -18.44
N LEU A 223 5.49 -2.81 -17.78
CA LEU A 223 5.05 -4.04 -18.39
C LEU A 223 3.52 -4.04 -18.50
N TYR A 224 3.03 -4.15 -19.73
CA TYR A 224 1.61 -4.17 -20.06
C TYR A 224 1.20 -5.57 -20.49
N GLY A 225 0.05 -6.04 -20.01
CA GLY A 225 -0.52 -7.34 -20.41
C GLY A 225 -1.43 -7.18 -21.62
N LEU A 226 -1.37 -8.13 -22.56
CA LEU A 226 -2.29 -8.16 -23.70
C LEU A 226 -3.55 -8.97 -23.34
N PRO A 227 -4.77 -8.41 -23.38
CA PRO A 227 -5.97 -9.11 -22.90
C PRO A 227 -6.30 -10.43 -23.62
N ALA A 228 -5.88 -10.58 -24.88
CA ALA A 228 -6.25 -11.72 -25.72
C ALA A 228 -5.16 -12.82 -25.81
N LYS A 229 -3.96 -12.60 -25.24
CA LYS A 229 -2.81 -13.51 -25.33
C LYS A 229 -2.04 -13.49 -24.02
N ALA A 230 -1.37 -14.58 -23.66
CA ALA A 230 -0.41 -14.60 -22.56
C ALA A 230 0.91 -13.86 -22.91
N ASP A 231 0.81 -12.78 -23.67
CA ASP A 231 1.92 -11.96 -24.16
C ASP A 231 1.94 -10.60 -23.44
N THR A 232 3.10 -9.97 -23.43
CA THR A 232 3.34 -8.70 -22.74
C THR A 232 4.07 -7.71 -23.62
N ILE A 233 3.79 -6.42 -23.43
CA ILE A 233 4.56 -5.32 -24.01
C ILE A 233 5.39 -4.68 -22.90
N GLN A 234 6.70 -4.58 -23.10
CA GLN A 234 7.60 -3.88 -22.19
C GLN A 234 8.00 -2.54 -22.80
N CYS A 235 7.72 -1.45 -22.10
CA CYS A 235 8.18 -0.10 -22.44
C CYS A 235 9.27 0.33 -21.46
N GLN A 236 10.41 0.75 -22.01
CA GLN A 236 11.58 1.21 -21.26
C GLN A 236 11.77 2.71 -21.43
N TYR A 237 11.96 3.39 -20.30
CA TYR A 237 12.30 4.81 -20.26
C TYR A 237 13.52 5.01 -19.37
N SER A 238 14.36 5.99 -19.67
CA SER A 238 15.42 6.37 -18.74
C SER A 238 14.84 6.97 -17.45
N VAL A 239 15.52 6.77 -16.32
CA VAL A 239 15.14 7.42 -15.05
C VAL A 239 15.07 8.93 -15.22
N ASN A 240 16.00 9.54 -15.95
CA ASN A 240 16.00 10.98 -16.25
C ASN A 240 14.72 11.42 -16.95
N PHE A 241 14.30 10.72 -18.00
CA PHE A 241 13.07 11.07 -18.71
C PHE A 241 11.85 11.09 -17.79
N ILE A 242 11.72 10.08 -16.92
CA ILE A 242 10.62 9.99 -15.96
C ILE A 242 10.68 11.13 -14.93
N LYS A 243 11.86 11.43 -14.39
CA LYS A 243 12.06 12.52 -13.42
C LYS A 243 11.79 13.89 -14.04
N ASP A 244 12.33 14.15 -15.22
CA ASP A 244 12.19 15.43 -15.91
C ASP A 244 10.74 15.66 -16.32
N LEU A 245 10.04 14.61 -16.78
CA LEU A 245 8.61 14.67 -17.06
C LEU A 245 7.82 15.05 -15.80
N TRP A 246 8.13 14.43 -14.66
CA TRP A 246 7.47 14.76 -13.40
C TRP A 246 7.76 16.21 -12.96
N ARG A 247 9.01 16.66 -13.08
CA ARG A 247 9.43 18.05 -12.76
C ARG A 247 8.72 19.10 -13.62
N CYS A 248 8.34 18.77 -14.84
CA CYS A 248 7.55 19.68 -15.69
C CYS A 248 6.07 19.77 -15.29
N ILE A 249 5.60 18.86 -14.43
CA ILE A 249 4.18 18.73 -14.07
C ILE A 249 3.95 19.16 -12.63
N HIS A 250 4.82 18.75 -11.73
CA HIS A 250 4.67 18.89 -10.29
C HIS A 250 5.63 19.91 -9.70
N ASP A 251 5.09 20.74 -8.82
CA ASP A 251 5.88 21.68 -8.02
C ASP A 251 6.76 20.91 -7.03
N GLN A 252 8.08 21.03 -7.16
CA GLN A 252 9.04 20.28 -6.36
C GLN A 252 9.05 20.71 -4.88
N ASP A 253 8.53 21.91 -4.59
CA ASP A 253 8.40 22.42 -3.22
C ASP A 253 7.10 21.97 -2.55
N SER A 254 6.21 21.29 -3.28
CA SER A 254 4.96 20.75 -2.77
C SER A 254 5.08 19.26 -2.43
N LEU A 255 4.64 18.88 -1.23
CA LEU A 255 4.45 17.46 -0.88
C LEU A 255 3.09 16.93 -1.33
N ILE A 256 2.22 17.80 -1.87
CA ILE A 256 0.85 17.46 -2.25
C ILE A 256 0.81 17.18 -3.73
N VAL A 257 0.56 15.92 -4.08
CA VAL A 257 0.32 15.47 -5.46
C VAL A 257 -1.18 15.51 -5.74
N GLU A 258 -1.58 16.21 -6.81
CA GLU A 258 -2.97 16.35 -7.22
C GLU A 258 -3.37 15.38 -8.34
N LEU A 259 -4.66 15.03 -8.41
CA LEU A 259 -5.18 14.11 -9.42
C LEU A 259 -4.92 14.60 -10.85
N ASN A 260 -4.99 15.92 -11.07
CA ASN A 260 -4.73 16.51 -12.38
C ASN A 260 -3.27 16.33 -12.80
N GLU A 261 -2.32 16.39 -11.86
CA GLU A 261 -0.91 16.14 -12.12
C GLU A 261 -0.68 14.68 -12.50
N VAL A 262 -1.27 13.74 -11.75
CA VAL A 262 -1.20 12.30 -12.04
C VAL A 262 -1.77 11.99 -13.43
N LYS A 263 -2.95 12.51 -13.76
CA LYS A 263 -3.56 12.34 -15.08
C LYS A 263 -2.69 12.93 -16.18
N LYS A 264 -2.18 14.15 -15.99
CA LYS A 264 -1.29 14.81 -16.96
C LYS A 264 -0.01 14.00 -17.19
N PHE A 265 0.58 13.44 -16.14
CA PHE A 265 1.78 12.61 -16.23
C PHE A 265 1.54 11.37 -17.10
N HIS A 266 0.49 10.60 -16.81
CA HIS A 266 0.14 9.42 -17.61
C HIS A 266 -0.27 9.77 -19.04
N ASP A 267 -1.03 10.84 -19.24
CA ASP A 267 -1.42 11.30 -20.58
C ASP A 267 -0.20 11.67 -21.43
N VAL A 268 0.82 12.31 -20.84
CA VAL A 268 2.06 12.63 -21.57
C VAL A 268 2.82 11.36 -21.94
N LEU A 269 2.93 10.39 -21.03
CA LEU A 269 3.56 9.09 -21.33
C LEU A 269 2.84 8.40 -22.50
N VAL A 270 1.53 8.22 -22.41
CA VAL A 270 0.73 7.56 -23.45
C VAL A 270 0.89 8.27 -24.81
N ARG A 271 0.79 9.61 -24.83
CA ARG A 271 0.96 10.39 -26.07
C ARG A 271 2.37 10.30 -26.64
N HIS A 272 3.39 10.31 -25.78
CA HIS A 272 4.78 10.17 -26.20
C HIS A 272 5.03 8.81 -26.86
N THR A 273 4.59 7.72 -26.21
CA THR A 273 4.70 6.36 -26.76
C THR A 273 3.93 6.22 -28.07
N TYR A 274 2.71 6.73 -28.14
CA TYR A 274 1.90 6.67 -29.35
C TYR A 274 2.57 7.41 -30.51
N LYS A 275 3.14 8.59 -30.27
CA LYS A 275 3.81 9.37 -31.31
C LYS A 275 5.05 8.67 -31.87
N ILE A 276 5.81 7.96 -31.03
CA ILE A 276 7.08 7.32 -31.43
C ILE A 276 6.84 5.92 -32.01
N LEU A 277 5.96 5.13 -31.40
CA LEU A 277 5.80 3.71 -31.69
C LEU A 277 4.43 3.36 -32.30
N GLY A 278 3.49 4.30 -32.38
CA GLY A 278 2.11 4.04 -32.81
C GLY A 278 1.28 3.25 -31.80
N LEU A 279 1.79 3.04 -30.58
CA LEU A 279 1.19 2.15 -29.59
C LEU A 279 0.35 2.91 -28.57
N ASN A 280 -0.94 2.59 -28.50
CA ASN A 280 -1.86 3.19 -27.54
C ASN A 280 -1.83 2.42 -26.20
N LEU A 281 -0.97 2.84 -25.29
CA LEU A 281 -0.83 2.23 -23.96
C LEU A 281 -2.09 2.34 -23.09
N ALA A 282 -2.99 3.30 -23.35
CA ALA A 282 -4.24 3.39 -22.60
C ALA A 282 -5.21 2.23 -22.88
N ALA A 283 -5.00 1.48 -23.98
CA ALA A 283 -5.83 0.35 -24.36
C ALA A 283 -5.39 -0.99 -23.72
N VAL A 284 -4.26 -1.01 -22.99
CA VAL A 284 -3.68 -2.23 -22.41
C VAL A 284 -3.43 -2.03 -20.91
N PRO A 285 -3.78 -3.01 -20.05
CA PRO A 285 -3.57 -2.90 -18.62
C PRO A 285 -2.09 -2.95 -18.26
N LEU A 286 -1.64 -2.02 -17.41
CA LEU A 286 -0.34 -2.09 -16.77
C LEU A 286 -0.37 -3.21 -15.72
N ILE A 287 0.53 -4.19 -15.84
CA ILE A 287 0.60 -5.33 -14.92
C ILE A 287 1.79 -5.24 -13.96
N MET A 288 2.85 -4.50 -14.33
CA MET A 288 4.02 -4.30 -13.49
C MET A 288 4.72 -2.97 -13.82
N TYR A 289 5.24 -2.33 -12.78
CA TYR A 289 6.12 -1.17 -12.84
C TYR A 289 7.41 -1.49 -12.08
N ARG A 290 8.56 -1.41 -12.77
CA ARG A 290 9.86 -1.74 -12.19
C ARG A 290 10.83 -0.59 -12.39
N THR A 291 11.44 -0.15 -11.30
CA THR A 291 12.51 0.84 -11.26
C THR A 291 13.81 0.20 -10.76
N PRO A 292 14.93 0.93 -10.79
CA PRO A 292 16.14 0.53 -10.09
C PRO A 292 15.95 0.36 -8.58
N ASP A 293 14.99 1.09 -8.00
CA ASP A 293 14.79 1.22 -6.56
C ASP A 293 13.70 0.31 -6.01
N PHE A 294 12.70 -0.06 -6.82
CA PHE A 294 11.61 -0.94 -6.42
C PHE A 294 10.91 -1.59 -7.61
N GLU A 295 10.00 -2.52 -7.33
CA GLU A 295 9.16 -3.22 -8.29
C GLU A 295 7.78 -3.40 -7.69
N LEU A 296 6.76 -3.10 -8.48
CA LEU A 296 5.35 -3.14 -8.11
C LEU A 296 4.58 -3.94 -9.15
N HIS A 297 3.78 -4.90 -8.71
CA HIS A 297 2.93 -5.74 -9.55
C HIS A 297 1.48 -5.43 -9.25
N ALA A 298 0.62 -5.36 -10.28
CA ALA A 298 -0.82 -5.16 -10.11
C ALA A 298 -1.48 -6.19 -9.18
N THR A 299 -0.88 -7.38 -9.02
CA THR A 299 -1.34 -8.46 -8.14
C THR A 299 -0.91 -8.29 -6.67
N GLY A 300 -0.66 -7.08 -6.19
CA GLY A 300 -0.30 -6.86 -4.78
C GLY A 300 1.11 -7.30 -4.39
N LYS A 301 2.04 -7.45 -5.35
CA LYS A 301 3.43 -7.82 -5.04
C LYS A 301 4.34 -6.61 -5.13
N VAL A 302 5.24 -6.50 -4.16
CA VAL A 302 6.21 -5.41 -4.09
C VAL A 302 7.59 -5.92 -3.71
N LYS A 303 8.62 -5.37 -4.34
CA LYS A 303 10.01 -5.59 -3.95
C LYS A 303 10.70 -4.23 -3.90
N VAL A 304 11.28 -3.91 -2.75
CA VAL A 304 12.02 -2.66 -2.57
C VAL A 304 13.51 -2.98 -2.53
N LYS A 305 14.32 -2.29 -3.31
CA LYS A 305 15.77 -2.49 -3.44
C LYS A 305 16.57 -1.41 -2.71
N THR A 306 15.97 -0.23 -2.54
CA THR A 306 16.54 0.96 -1.94
C THR A 306 15.79 1.26 -0.65
N VAL A 307 16.50 1.34 0.48
CA VAL A 307 15.87 1.30 1.81
C VAL A 307 15.03 2.55 2.10
N GLU A 308 15.43 3.69 1.54
CA GLU A 308 14.77 4.99 1.57
C GLU A 308 13.32 4.93 1.05
N PHE A 309 13.02 3.99 0.15
CA PHE A 309 11.68 3.80 -0.40
C PHE A 309 10.78 2.91 0.45
N VAL A 310 11.34 2.09 1.35
CA VAL A 310 10.57 1.11 2.12
C VAL A 310 9.45 1.78 2.93
N PRO A 311 9.73 2.73 3.84
CA PRO A 311 8.70 3.37 4.64
C PRO A 311 7.64 4.10 3.79
N ARG A 312 8.04 4.80 2.72
CA ARG A 312 7.11 5.47 1.79
C ARG A 312 6.12 4.48 1.16
N ILE A 313 6.63 3.35 0.68
CA ILE A 313 5.83 2.29 0.06
C ILE A 313 4.88 1.66 1.11
N LEU A 314 5.37 1.40 2.32
CA LEU A 314 4.56 0.80 3.37
C LEU A 314 3.43 1.72 3.86
N HIS A 315 3.67 3.03 3.99
CA HIS A 315 2.62 4.02 4.30
C HIS A 315 1.50 3.98 3.26
N PHE A 316 1.88 4.02 1.98
CA PHE A 316 0.90 3.98 0.89
C PHE A 316 0.07 2.69 0.91
N ILE A 317 0.74 1.55 1.12
CA ILE A 317 0.09 0.23 1.20
C ILE A 317 -0.92 0.19 2.33
N ALA A 318 -0.58 0.74 3.50
CA ALA A 318 -1.49 0.74 4.65
C ALA A 318 -2.73 1.60 4.41
N ASP A 319 -2.56 2.81 3.89
CA ASP A 319 -3.69 3.65 3.49
C ASP A 319 -4.58 2.98 2.43
N LEU A 320 -3.98 2.22 1.51
CA LEU A 320 -4.71 1.49 0.47
C LEU A 320 -5.54 0.35 1.10
N CYS A 321 -4.93 -0.45 1.97
CA CYS A 321 -5.61 -1.53 2.68
C CYS A 321 -6.77 -1.00 3.51
N GLU A 322 -6.59 0.11 4.22
CA GLU A 322 -7.67 0.79 4.96
C GLU A 322 -8.80 1.24 4.03
N THR A 323 -8.47 1.83 2.89
CA THR A 323 -9.46 2.33 1.94
C THR A 323 -10.28 1.19 1.35
N GLN A 324 -9.63 0.10 0.92
CA GLN A 324 -10.30 -1.08 0.38
C GLN A 324 -11.15 -1.81 1.44
N ASN A 325 -10.66 -1.93 2.68
CA ASN A 325 -11.45 -2.52 3.77
C ASN A 325 -12.71 -1.69 4.13
N ARG A 326 -12.70 -0.38 3.88
CA ARG A 326 -13.88 0.48 4.11
C ARG A 326 -14.91 0.36 2.98
N THR A 327 -14.49 0.21 1.73
CA THR A 327 -15.41 0.07 0.58
C THR A 327 -16.15 -1.25 0.61
N ASP A 328 -15.50 -2.34 0.98
CA ASP A 328 -16.17 -3.65 1.09
C ASP A 328 -17.29 -3.65 2.15
N LYS A 329 -17.12 -2.86 3.22
CA LYS A 329 -18.14 -2.72 4.28
C LYS A 329 -19.30 -1.80 3.90
N SER A 330 -19.18 -0.97 2.85
CA SER A 330 -20.29 -0.13 2.39
C SER A 330 -21.20 -0.82 1.38
N ASP A 331 -20.73 -1.92 0.79
CA ASP A 331 -21.45 -2.71 -0.22
C ASP A 331 -22.11 -3.97 0.39
N SER A 332 -21.93 -4.20 1.70
CA SER A 332 -22.55 -5.26 2.53
C SER A 332 -23.55 -4.67 3.50
#